data_AF-A0A2E1WQX9-F1
#
_entry.id   AF-A0A2E1WQX9-F1
#
_cell.length_a   1.000
_cell.length_b   1.000
_cell.length_c   1.000
_cell.angle_alpha   90.00
_cell.angle_beta   90.00
_cell.angle_gamma   90.00
#
_symmetry.space_group_name_H-M   'P 1'
#
loop_
_entity.id
_entity.type
_entity.pdbx_description
1 polymer ?
#
loop_
_entity_poly.entity_id
_entity_poly.type
_entity_poly.pdbx_seq_one_letter_code
_entity_poly.pdbx_strand_id
1 'polypeptide(L)'
;MSSASRHWEWKETPREAGDCVIVDIDGVLADAGHRQHFLDPPWRDWDGFFAECGGDKVIEETKILLDLLSAHLMIVLLTSRPTWIQKATTEWLDQCQIAYDLLIMRPLGDFQASPGFKRDETQTLRLHGYTPVLAIDDDMRNVRMYRNQNVPTVFLDSGYHPH
;
A
#
# COMPACT_ATOMS: atom_id res chain seq x y z
N MET A 1 -19.69 13.49 -12.04
CA MET A 1 -18.23 13.34 -12.28
C MET A 1 -17.58 13.50 -10.92
N SER A 2 -17.37 12.41 -10.20
CA SER A 2 -16.76 12.45 -8.87
C SER A 2 -15.29 12.82 -9.04
N SER A 3 -14.83 13.90 -8.42
CA SER A 3 -13.41 14.23 -8.43
C SER A 3 -12.69 13.08 -7.74
N ALA A 4 -11.88 12.32 -8.48
CA ALA A 4 -10.95 11.38 -7.87
C ALA A 4 -10.17 12.14 -6.77
N SER A 5 -10.02 11.51 -5.61
CA SER A 5 -9.24 12.06 -4.50
C SER A 5 -7.88 12.51 -5.02
N ARG A 6 -7.38 13.68 -4.60
CA ARG A 6 -6.23 14.37 -5.23
C ARG A 6 -4.91 13.58 -5.24
N HIS A 7 -4.85 12.45 -4.54
CA HIS A 7 -3.67 11.58 -4.39
C HIS A 7 -3.91 10.13 -4.88
N TRP A 8 -4.97 9.89 -5.65
CA TRP A 8 -5.20 8.63 -6.36
C TRP A 8 -4.49 8.68 -7.72
N GLU A 9 -3.56 7.76 -7.94
CA GLU A 9 -2.81 7.63 -9.18
C GLU A 9 -3.19 6.33 -9.89
N TRP A 10 -3.96 6.44 -10.97
CA TRP A 10 -4.31 5.28 -11.80
C TRP A 10 -3.15 4.92 -12.71
N LYS A 11 -2.80 3.63 -12.79
CA LYS A 11 -1.75 3.15 -13.70
C LYS A 11 -2.15 3.35 -15.16
N GLU A 12 -3.42 3.08 -15.46
CA GLU A 12 -4.03 3.27 -16.77
C GLU A 12 -5.37 4.01 -16.63
N THR A 13 -6.31 3.79 -17.55
CA THR A 13 -7.65 4.36 -17.43
C THR A 13 -8.37 3.76 -16.22
N PRO A 14 -9.11 4.55 -15.43
CA PRO A 14 -9.86 4.04 -14.29
C PRO A 14 -10.72 2.83 -14.64
N ARG A 15 -10.61 1.75 -13.86
CA ARG A 15 -11.44 0.56 -14.01
C ARG A 15 -12.88 0.85 -13.58
N GLU A 16 -13.81 0.06 -14.09
CA GLU A 16 -15.19 0.07 -13.61
C GLU A 16 -15.25 -0.32 -12.12
N ALA A 17 -16.24 0.22 -11.41
CA ALA A 17 -16.50 -0.12 -10.03
C ALA A 17 -16.78 -1.62 -9.87
N GLY A 18 -16.20 -2.23 -8.84
CA GLY A 18 -16.28 -3.68 -8.62
C GLY A 18 -15.41 -4.13 -7.47
N ASP A 19 -15.16 -5.43 -7.39
CA ASP A 19 -14.35 -6.03 -6.33
C ASP A 19 -12.87 -5.66 -6.51
N CYS A 20 -12.22 -5.31 -5.40
CA CYS A 20 -10.80 -5.00 -5.36
C CYS A 20 -10.08 -5.67 -4.20
N VAL A 21 -8.77 -5.86 -4.37
CA VAL A 21 -7.85 -6.24 -3.31
C VAL A 21 -6.97 -5.05 -2.95
N ILE A 22 -6.84 -4.79 -1.65
CA ILE A 22 -5.95 -3.76 -1.12
C ILE A 22 -4.63 -4.42 -0.71
N VAL A 23 -3.51 -3.84 -1.12
CA VAL A 23 -2.18 -4.40 -0.90
C VAL A 23 -1.26 -3.31 -0.39
N ASP A 24 -0.57 -3.55 0.73
CA ASP A 24 0.53 -2.66 1.13
C ASP A 24 1.76 -2.85 0.23
N ILE A 25 2.69 -1.90 0.28
CA ILE A 25 3.96 -2.00 -0.42
C ILE A 25 5.06 -2.45 0.53
N ASP A 26 5.37 -1.67 1.56
CA ASP A 26 6.50 -1.92 2.44
C ASP A 26 6.25 -3.16 3.30
N GLY A 27 7.18 -4.12 3.31
CA GLY A 27 7.02 -5.40 4.04
C GLY A 27 6.07 -6.42 3.38
N VAL A 28 5.41 -6.05 2.28
CA VAL A 28 4.46 -6.91 1.55
C VAL A 28 4.91 -7.18 0.11
N LEU A 29 5.17 -6.13 -0.67
CA LEU A 29 5.73 -6.23 -2.03
C LEU A 29 7.22 -5.88 -2.05
N ALA A 30 7.60 -4.91 -1.23
CA ALA A 30 8.93 -4.35 -1.14
C ALA A 30 9.58 -4.78 0.18
N ASP A 31 10.70 -5.49 0.08
CA ASP A 31 11.56 -5.78 1.21
C ASP A 31 12.26 -4.48 1.65
N ALA A 32 11.71 -3.86 2.69
CA ALA A 32 12.22 -2.65 3.32
C ALA A 32 13.34 -2.92 4.35
N GLY A 33 13.88 -4.14 4.43
CA GLY A 33 14.80 -4.58 5.47
C GLY A 33 16.07 -3.76 5.55
N HIS A 34 16.66 -3.39 4.42
CA HIS A 34 17.92 -2.62 4.39
C HIS A 34 17.78 -1.22 4.97
N ARG A 35 16.57 -0.67 5.04
CA ARG A 35 16.27 0.67 5.53
C ARG A 35 15.59 0.70 6.90
N GLN A 36 15.29 -0.44 7.51
CA GLN A 36 14.71 -0.46 8.87
C GLN A 36 15.57 0.25 9.91
N HIS A 37 16.89 0.27 9.73
CA HIS A 37 17.82 0.94 10.63
C HIS A 37 17.56 2.45 10.81
N PHE A 38 16.89 3.11 9.86
CA PHE A 38 16.47 4.52 10.01
C PHE A 38 15.39 4.69 11.10
N LEU A 39 14.67 3.63 11.46
CA LEU A 39 13.57 3.65 12.42
C LEU A 39 13.98 3.12 13.81
N ASP A 40 15.26 2.82 13.99
CA ASP A 40 15.83 2.37 15.26
C ASP A 40 15.80 3.50 16.31
N PRO A 41 15.60 3.17 17.59
CA PRO A 41 15.69 4.16 18.66
C PRO A 41 17.11 4.73 18.79
N PRO A 42 17.28 5.95 19.32
CA PRO A 42 16.27 6.75 20.02
C PRO A 42 15.44 7.70 19.14
N TRP A 43 15.82 7.89 17.87
CA TRP A 43 15.16 8.84 16.95
C TRP A 43 14.88 8.17 15.63
N ARG A 44 13.62 8.24 15.18
CA ARG A 44 13.21 7.69 13.88
C ARG A 44 13.40 8.73 12.78
N ASP A 45 14.19 8.40 11.78
CA ASP A 45 14.38 9.18 10.56
C ASP A 45 13.45 8.64 9.45
N TRP A 46 12.22 9.14 9.44
CA TRP A 46 11.25 8.76 8.41
C TRP A 46 11.64 9.27 7.02
N ASP A 47 12.32 10.41 6.93
CA ASP A 47 12.70 11.00 5.64
C ASP A 47 13.78 10.15 4.97
N GLY A 48 14.82 9.75 5.72
CA GLY A 48 15.84 8.79 5.28
C GLY A 48 15.24 7.42 4.94
N PHE A 49 14.33 6.91 5.78
CA PHE A 49 13.63 5.65 5.51
C PHE A 49 12.87 5.67 4.17
N PHE A 50 12.18 6.75 3.83
CA PHE A 50 11.44 6.82 2.57
C PHE A 50 12.33 7.16 1.37
N ALA A 51 13.39 7.93 1.56
CA ALA A 51 14.34 8.28 0.48
C ALA A 51 15.03 7.04 -0.12
N GLU A 52 15.27 6.01 0.68
CA GLU A 52 15.98 4.79 0.27
C GLU A 52 15.08 3.68 -0.31
N CYS A 53 13.79 3.95 -0.55
CA CYS A 53 12.83 2.94 -1.03
C CYS A 53 13.12 2.40 -2.45
N GLY A 54 13.89 3.12 -3.26
CA GLY A 54 14.29 2.66 -4.60
C GLY A 54 15.22 1.45 -4.58
N GLY A 55 15.86 1.16 -3.45
CA GLY A 55 16.75 0.00 -3.26
C GLY A 55 16.04 -1.26 -2.77
N ASP A 56 14.72 -1.23 -2.56
CA ASP A 56 13.97 -2.36 -2.01
C ASP A 56 14.03 -3.57 -2.97
N LYS A 57 14.23 -4.77 -2.43
CA LYS A 57 14.05 -6.00 -3.20
C LYS A 57 12.57 -6.34 -3.31
N VAL A 58 12.19 -7.08 -4.35
CA VAL A 58 10.83 -7.61 -4.48
C VAL A 58 10.65 -8.83 -3.58
N ILE A 59 9.51 -8.89 -2.89
CA ILE A 59 9.01 -10.12 -2.24
C ILE A 59 8.24 -10.90 -3.33
N GLU A 60 8.94 -11.84 -3.97
CA GLU A 60 8.48 -12.52 -5.19
C GLU A 60 7.18 -13.31 -4.97
N GLU A 61 6.98 -13.90 -3.79
CA GLU A 61 5.76 -14.65 -3.46
C GLU A 61 4.51 -13.77 -3.54
N THR A 62 4.60 -12.53 -3.02
CA THR A 62 3.48 -11.58 -3.07
C THR A 62 3.27 -11.07 -4.49
N LYS A 63 4.35 -10.83 -5.25
CA LYS A 63 4.24 -10.45 -6.67
C LYS A 63 3.49 -11.52 -7.47
N ILE A 64 3.88 -12.79 -7.34
CA ILE A 64 3.20 -13.91 -8.00
C ILE A 64 1.72 -13.99 -7.57
N LEU A 65 1.42 -13.77 -6.29
CA LEU A 65 0.05 -13.72 -5.81
C LEU A 65 -0.75 -12.60 -6.50
N LEU A 66 -0.19 -11.40 -6.65
CA LEU A 66 -0.87 -10.31 -7.36
C LEU A 66 -1.12 -10.64 -8.83
N ASP A 67 -0.16 -11.24 -9.52
CA ASP A 67 -0.32 -11.64 -10.92
C ASP A 67 -1.52 -12.60 -11.07
N LEU A 68 -1.68 -13.55 -10.15
CA LEU A 68 -2.83 -14.48 -10.13
C LEU A 68 -4.17 -13.76 -9.83
N LEU A 69 -4.17 -12.76 -8.95
CA LEU A 69 -5.38 -12.00 -8.59
C LEU A 69 -5.79 -10.99 -9.68
N SER A 70 -4.83 -10.41 -10.39
CA SER A 70 -5.01 -9.30 -11.34
C SER A 70 -5.94 -9.64 -12.51
N ALA A 71 -6.10 -10.94 -12.81
CA ALA A 71 -7.01 -11.43 -13.83
C ALA A 71 -8.51 -11.24 -13.48
N HIS A 72 -8.82 -11.08 -12.19
CA HIS A 72 -10.20 -11.10 -11.69
C HIS A 72 -10.55 -9.90 -10.81
N LEU A 73 -9.56 -9.30 -10.15
CA LEU A 73 -9.76 -8.22 -9.20
C LEU A 73 -8.97 -6.98 -9.62
N MET A 74 -9.53 -5.82 -9.31
CA MET A 74 -8.75 -4.59 -9.34
C MET A 74 -7.73 -4.61 -8.20
N ILE A 75 -6.47 -4.33 -8.50
CA ILE A 75 -5.39 -4.29 -7.53
C ILE A 75 -5.17 -2.84 -7.07
N VAL A 76 -5.42 -2.57 -5.80
CA VAL A 76 -5.19 -1.26 -5.17
C VAL A 76 -3.97 -1.32 -4.27
N LEU A 77 -2.92 -0.59 -4.63
CA LEU A 77 -1.79 -0.37 -3.74
C LEU A 77 -2.13 0.79 -2.81
N LEU A 78 -2.23 0.52 -1.51
CA LEU A 78 -2.53 1.54 -0.49
C LEU A 78 -1.40 1.59 0.54
N THR A 79 -0.51 2.57 0.36
CA THR A 79 0.75 2.68 1.10
C THR A 79 0.79 3.93 1.98
N SER A 80 1.53 3.83 3.08
CA SER A 80 1.86 5.00 3.92
C SER A 80 3.03 5.83 3.41
N ARG A 81 3.68 5.43 2.31
CA ARG A 81 4.68 6.25 1.62
C ARG A 81 4.08 7.63 1.29
N PRO A 82 4.78 8.73 1.60
CA PRO A 82 4.29 10.07 1.33
C PRO A 82 4.35 10.40 -0.17
N THR A 83 3.45 11.24 -0.66
CA THR A 83 3.39 11.60 -2.09
C THR A 83 4.65 12.28 -2.63
N TRP A 84 5.53 12.86 -1.79
CA TRP A 84 6.78 13.45 -2.26
C TRP A 84 7.78 12.42 -2.81
N ILE A 85 7.65 11.13 -2.44
CA ILE A 85 8.41 10.01 -3.05
C ILE A 85 7.64 9.26 -4.14
N GLN A 86 6.55 9.83 -4.67
CA GLN A 86 5.72 9.17 -5.68
C GLN A 86 6.54 8.70 -6.88
N LYS A 87 7.41 9.58 -7.41
CA LYS A 87 8.27 9.25 -8.56
C LYS A 87 9.14 8.02 -8.31
N ALA A 88 9.85 7.98 -7.17
CA ALA A 88 10.70 6.84 -6.83
C ALA A 88 9.89 5.55 -6.64
N THR A 89 8.68 5.67 -6.05
CA THR A 89 7.78 4.53 -5.86
C THR A 89 7.27 3.99 -7.19
N THR A 90 6.80 4.85 -8.10
CA THR A 90 6.30 4.42 -9.42
C THR A 90 7.42 3.86 -10.29
N GLU A 91 8.61 4.48 -10.28
CA GLU A 91 9.78 3.95 -11.00
C GLU A 91 10.17 2.56 -10.50
N TRP A 92 10.16 2.32 -9.19
CA TRP A 92 10.41 1.00 -8.61
C TRP A 92 9.33 -0.02 -9.01
N LEU A 93 8.05 0.34 -8.93
CA LEU A 93 6.93 -0.52 -9.33
C LEU A 93 7.03 -0.94 -10.81
N ASP A 94 7.42 -0.02 -11.69
CA ASP A 94 7.60 -0.28 -13.13
C ASP A 94 8.83 -1.15 -13.41
N GLN A 95 9.98 -0.82 -12.81
CA GLN A 95 11.22 -1.60 -12.94
C GLN A 95 11.04 -3.05 -12.46
N CYS A 96 10.30 -3.23 -11.36
CA CYS A 96 10.01 -4.53 -10.77
C CYS A 96 8.84 -5.26 -11.44
N GLN A 97 8.16 -4.60 -12.39
CA GLN A 97 6.99 -5.12 -13.11
C GLN A 97 5.87 -5.56 -12.16
N ILE A 98 5.53 -4.73 -11.18
CA ILE A 98 4.43 -5.00 -10.25
C ILE A 98 3.09 -4.73 -10.93
N ALA A 99 2.18 -5.71 -10.90
CA ALA A 99 0.82 -5.57 -11.36
C ALA A 99 -0.01 -4.73 -10.37
N TYR A 100 -0.56 -3.60 -10.83
CA TYR A 100 -1.53 -2.81 -10.08
C TYR A 100 -2.41 -1.96 -11.00
N ASP A 101 -3.56 -1.52 -10.52
CA ASP A 101 -4.47 -0.62 -11.26
C ASP A 101 -4.50 0.79 -10.66
N LEU A 102 -4.49 0.88 -9.33
CA LEU A 102 -4.56 2.14 -8.60
C LEU A 102 -3.52 2.18 -7.48
N LEU A 103 -2.77 3.28 -7.42
CA LEU A 103 -1.87 3.61 -6.32
C LEU A 103 -2.45 4.76 -5.50
N ILE A 104 -2.55 4.54 -4.18
CA ILE A 104 -2.98 5.53 -3.20
C ILE A 104 -1.84 5.74 -2.22
N MET A 105 -1.29 6.95 -2.22
CA MET A 105 -0.18 7.35 -1.35
C MET A 105 -0.64 8.38 -0.31
N ARG A 106 0.11 8.50 0.79
CA ARG A 106 -0.23 9.46 1.84
C ARG A 106 -0.02 10.90 1.37
N PRO A 107 -1.07 11.74 1.31
CA PRO A 107 -0.92 13.13 0.88
C PRO A 107 -0.13 13.96 1.89
N LEU A 108 0.53 15.01 1.41
CA LEU A 108 1.22 15.98 2.26
C LEU A 108 0.22 16.62 3.25
N GLY A 109 0.61 16.69 4.52
CA GLY A 109 -0.21 17.26 5.59
C GLY A 109 -1.13 16.26 6.31
N ASP A 110 -1.17 14.99 5.88
CA ASP A 110 -1.74 13.91 6.69
C ASP A 110 -0.69 13.42 7.71
N PHE A 111 -1.01 13.59 9.00
CA PHE A 111 -0.18 13.15 10.13
C PHE A 111 -0.81 12.00 10.91
N GLN A 112 -1.84 11.33 10.34
CA GLN A 112 -2.49 10.22 11.00
C GLN A 112 -1.55 9.00 11.06
N ALA A 113 -1.74 8.15 12.06
CA ALA A 113 -1.12 6.83 12.04
C ALA A 113 -1.59 6.04 10.80
N SER A 114 -0.77 5.10 10.31
CA SER A 114 -1.09 4.24 9.16
C SER A 114 -2.53 3.67 9.18
N PRO A 115 -3.02 3.09 10.29
CA PRO A 115 -4.37 2.54 10.31
C PRO A 115 -5.48 3.59 10.09
N GLY A 116 -5.29 4.83 10.56
CA GLY A 116 -6.27 5.91 10.39
C GLY A 116 -6.39 6.31 8.92
N PHE A 117 -5.24 6.61 8.29
CA PHE A 117 -5.18 6.93 6.87
C PHE A 117 -5.75 5.79 6.00
N LYS A 118 -5.31 4.55 6.22
CA LYS A 118 -5.76 3.41 5.41
C LYS A 118 -7.25 3.12 5.60
N ARG A 119 -7.82 3.33 6.79
CA ARG A 119 -9.27 3.25 7.04
C ARG A 119 -10.03 4.25 6.17
N ASP A 120 -9.60 5.51 6.19
CA ASP A 120 -10.29 6.59 5.48
C ASP A 120 -10.28 6.36 3.95
N GLU A 121 -9.16 5.88 3.41
CA GLU A 121 -9.07 5.50 2.00
C GLU A 121 -9.89 4.25 1.66
N THR A 122 -9.96 3.27 2.57
CA THR A 122 -10.83 2.09 2.40
C THR A 122 -12.31 2.50 2.34
N GLN A 123 -12.72 3.49 3.14
CA GLN A 123 -14.08 4.04 3.08
C GLN A 123 -14.30 4.82 1.78
N THR A 124 -13.31 5.61 1.34
CA THR A 124 -13.37 6.34 0.07
C THR A 124 -13.52 5.39 -1.11
N LEU A 125 -12.77 4.28 -1.16
CA LEU A 125 -12.94 3.23 -2.17
C LEU A 125 -14.39 2.73 -2.26
N ARG A 126 -14.99 2.39 -1.10
CA ARG A 126 -16.39 1.93 -1.02
C ARG A 126 -17.38 2.99 -1.51
N LEU A 127 -17.18 4.25 -1.15
CA LEU A 127 -18.02 5.36 -1.60
C LEU A 127 -17.98 5.54 -3.13
N HIS A 128 -16.87 5.18 -3.77
CA HIS A 128 -16.71 5.20 -5.21
C HIS A 128 -17.11 3.89 -5.91
N GLY A 129 -17.66 2.93 -5.17
CA GLY A 129 -18.16 1.66 -5.71
C GLY A 129 -17.11 0.56 -5.82
N TYR A 130 -15.87 0.80 -5.38
CA TYR A 130 -14.86 -0.25 -5.27
C TYR A 130 -15.06 -0.99 -3.97
N THR A 131 -15.25 -2.30 -4.02
CA THR A 131 -15.55 -3.13 -2.85
C THR A 131 -14.30 -3.90 -2.44
N PRO A 132 -13.62 -3.52 -1.34
CA PRO A 132 -12.48 -4.28 -0.85
C PRO A 132 -12.95 -5.64 -0.34
N VAL A 133 -12.56 -6.71 -1.04
CA VAL A 133 -12.89 -8.10 -0.70
C VAL A 133 -11.75 -8.81 0.04
N LEU A 134 -10.53 -8.27 -0.09
CA LEU A 134 -9.33 -8.78 0.56
C LEU A 134 -8.36 -7.61 0.83
N ALA A 135 -7.63 -7.68 1.94
CA ALA A 135 -6.47 -6.85 2.21
C ALA A 135 -5.24 -7.72 2.51
N ILE A 136 -4.05 -7.21 2.17
CA ILE A 136 -2.75 -7.84 2.46
C ILE A 136 -1.84 -6.77 3.08
N ASP A 137 -1.40 -6.99 4.32
CA ASP A 137 -0.64 -6.01 5.11
C ASP A 137 0.28 -6.73 6.10
N ASP A 138 1.44 -6.16 6.40
CA ASP A 138 2.42 -6.69 7.35
C ASP A 138 2.38 -6.00 8.73
N ASP A 139 1.67 -4.89 8.87
CA ASP A 139 1.48 -4.23 10.16
C ASP A 139 0.20 -4.74 10.83
N MET A 140 0.34 -5.43 11.97
CA MET A 140 -0.78 -5.96 12.73
C MET A 140 -1.81 -4.88 13.14
N ARG A 141 -1.41 -3.61 13.24
CA ARG A 141 -2.32 -2.48 13.50
C ARG A 141 -3.23 -2.21 12.30
N ASN A 142 -2.69 -2.28 11.08
CA ASN A 142 -3.47 -2.17 9.85
C ASN A 142 -4.37 -3.39 9.66
N VAL A 143 -3.85 -4.61 9.91
CA VAL A 143 -4.63 -5.85 9.85
C VAL A 143 -5.85 -5.79 10.76
N ARG A 144 -5.67 -5.39 12.02
CA ARG A 144 -6.78 -5.22 12.97
C ARG A 144 -7.77 -4.16 12.49
N MET A 145 -7.29 -3.07 11.91
CA MET A 145 -8.13 -2.04 11.32
C MET A 145 -8.98 -2.57 10.17
N TYR A 146 -8.39 -3.25 9.18
CA TYR A 146 -9.12 -3.82 8.04
C TYR A 146 -10.19 -4.82 8.48
N ARG A 147 -9.85 -5.69 9.43
CA ARG A 147 -10.82 -6.63 10.02
C ARG A 147 -11.97 -5.91 10.71
N ASN A 148 -11.69 -4.82 11.44
CA ASN A 148 -12.74 -3.97 12.03
C ASN A 148 -13.59 -3.24 10.98
N GLN A 149 -13.07 -3.06 9.75
CA GLN A 149 -13.83 -2.55 8.60
C GLN A 149 -14.53 -3.68 7.79
N ASN A 150 -14.61 -4.90 8.35
CA ASN A 150 -15.16 -6.09 7.70
C ASN A 150 -14.47 -6.43 6.36
N VAL A 151 -13.17 -6.17 6.26
CA VAL A 151 -12.33 -6.60 5.13
C VAL A 151 -11.51 -7.80 5.61
N PRO A 152 -11.69 -9.01 5.04
CA PRO A 152 -10.79 -10.13 5.28
C PRO A 152 -9.34 -9.72 5.01
N THR A 153 -8.40 -10.13 5.88
CA THR A 153 -7.01 -9.68 5.76
C THR A 153 -6.02 -10.81 5.97
N VAL A 154 -5.15 -10.99 4.98
CA VAL A 154 -3.94 -11.81 5.06
C VAL A 154 -2.87 -10.98 5.74
N PHE A 155 -2.31 -11.53 6.83
CA PHE A 155 -1.16 -10.97 7.50
C PHE A 155 0.10 -11.66 6.95
N LEU A 156 1.07 -10.87 6.53
CA LEU A 156 2.41 -11.36 6.16
C LEU A 156 3.39 -10.86 7.21
N ASP A 157 4.16 -11.76 7.83
CA ASP A 157 5.17 -11.34 8.79
C ASP A 157 6.42 -10.85 8.05
N SER A 158 6.63 -9.54 8.02
CA SER A 158 7.82 -8.92 7.43
C SER A 158 9.05 -9.01 8.32
N GLY A 159 8.88 -9.34 9.61
CA GLY A 159 9.96 -9.31 10.61
C GLY A 159 10.33 -7.91 11.11
N TYR A 160 9.67 -6.85 10.64
CA TYR A 160 9.97 -5.45 11.00
C TYR A 160 9.15 -4.92 12.16
N HIS A 161 8.01 -5.55 12.42
CA HIS A 161 7.10 -5.15 13.47
C HIS A 161 7.27 -6.05 14.70
N PRO A 162 7.52 -5.47 15.90
CA PRO A 162 7.51 -6.27 17.12
C PRO A 162 6.08 -6.77 17.39
N HIS A 163 5.94 -8.08 17.59
CA HIS A 163 4.68 -8.77 17.87
C HIS A 163 4.17 -8.54 19.29
#